data_AF-K6CIA2-F1
#
_entry.id   AF-K6CIA2-F1
#
_cell.length_a   1.000
_cell.length_b   1.000
_cell.length_c   1.000
_cell.angle_alpha   90.00
_cell.angle_beta   90.00
_cell.angle_gamma   90.00
#
_symmetry.space_group_name_H-M   'P 1'
#
loop_
_entity.id
_entity.type
_entity.pdbx_description
1 polymer ?
#
loop_
_entity_poly.entity_id
_entity_poly.type
_entity_poly.pdbx_seq_one_letter_code
_entity_poly.pdbx_strand_id
1 'polypeptide(L)' 'MGHYKITNMMIDDDFAVEEYVTAEFTYNHKSYSITFKKADLEIINSWVFEEGTSFPANVPEEIVESIREDVKKRI' A
#
# COMPACT_ATOMS: atom_id res chain seq x y z
N MET A 1 6.26 -2.08 17.45
CA MET A 1 5.30 -2.35 16.37
C MET A 1 4.58 -1.06 16.07
N GLY A 2 4.99 -0.39 15.00
CA GLY A 2 4.38 0.86 14.60
C GLY A 2 2.92 0.64 14.21
N HIS A 3 1.99 1.35 14.84
CA HIS A 3 0.57 1.25 14.51
C HIS A 3 0.32 1.94 13.16
N TYR A 4 0.14 1.18 12.08
CA TYR A 4 -0.48 1.70 10.86
C TYR A 4 -1.98 1.44 10.89
N LYS A 5 -2.72 2.20 10.07
CA LYS A 5 -4.15 1.97 9.86
C LYS A 5 -4.47 2.09 8.38
N ILE A 6 -4.92 0.98 7.77
CA ILE A 6 -5.44 1.01 6.40
C ILE A 6 -6.72 1.84 6.39
N THR A 7 -6.71 2.94 5.65
CA THR A 7 -7.86 3.82 5.47
C THR A 7 -8.67 3.43 4.24
N ASN A 8 -8.01 2.88 3.22
CA ASN A 8 -8.65 2.46 2.00
C ASN A 8 -7.83 1.36 1.29
N MET A 9 -8.49 0.56 0.48
CA MET A 9 -7.86 -0.49 -0.33
C MET A 9 -8.60 -0.59 -1.66
N MET A 10 -7.86 -0.45 -2.75
CA MET A 10 -8.35 -0.57 -4.11
C MET A 10 -7.71 -1.81 -4.73
N ILE A 11 -8.54 -2.73 -5.20
CA ILE A 11 -8.10 -3.94 -5.92
C ILE A 11 -8.50 -3.73 -7.37
N ASP A 12 -7.52 -3.62 -8.24
CA ASP A 12 -7.74 -3.65 -9.68
C ASP A 12 -7.90 -5.12 -10.10
N ASP A 13 -9.13 -5.49 -10.49
CA ASP A 13 -9.54 -6.83 -10.91
C ASP A 13 -9.83 -6.85 -12.42
N ASP A 14 -9.31 -5.87 -13.17
CA ASP A 14 -9.48 -5.86 -14.61
C ASP A 14 -8.73 -7.07 -15.20
N PHE A 15 -9.31 -7.72 -16.22
CA PHE A 15 -8.73 -8.87 -16.93
C PHE A 15 -7.44 -8.53 -17.71
N ALA A 16 -6.83 -7.38 -17.42
CA ALA A 16 -5.52 -6.99 -17.90
C ALA A 16 -4.43 -7.92 -17.32
N VAL A 17 -3.34 -8.07 -18.07
CA VAL A 17 -2.23 -8.97 -17.73
C VAL A 17 -1.52 -8.56 -16.42
N GLU A 18 -1.71 -7.34 -15.95
CA GLU A 18 -1.14 -6.83 -14.70
C GLU A 18 -2.20 -6.23 -13.79
N GLU A 19 -2.56 -6.99 -12.75
CA GLU A 19 -3.46 -6.56 -11.69
C GLU A 19 -2.67 -5.96 -10.53
N TYR A 20 -3.24 -4.93 -9.90
CA TYR A 20 -2.58 -4.17 -8.85
C TYR A 20 -3.49 -4.01 -7.62
N VAL A 21 -2.89 -4.02 -6.44
CA VAL A 21 -3.56 -3.69 -5.18
C VAL A 21 -2.93 -2.44 -4.62
N THR A 22 -3.70 -1.37 -4.51
CA THR A 22 -3.25 -0.14 -3.85
C THR A 22 -3.88 -0.06 -2.46
N ALA A 23 -3.03 -0.01 -1.44
CA ALA A 23 -3.44 0.18 -0.06
C ALA A 23 -3.06 1.57 0.41
N GLU A 24 -4.04 2.34 0.86
CA GLU A 24 -3.83 3.64 1.51
C GLU A 24 -3.90 3.44 3.02
N PHE A 25 -2.92 3.99 3.73
CA PHE A 25 -2.80 3.82 5.17
C PHE A 25 -2.20 5.05 5.84
N THR A 26 -2.54 5.24 7.11
CA THR A 26 -1.88 6.27 7.94
C THR A 26 -0.84 5.63 8.84
N TYR A 27 0.33 6.28 8.91
CA TYR A 27 1.45 5.89 9.74
C TYR A 27 2.19 7.15 10.19
N ASN A 28 2.54 7.26 11.48
CA ASN A 28 3.21 8.44 12.05
C ASN A 28 2.56 9.79 11.68
N HIS A 29 1.22 9.87 11.72
CA HIS A 29 0.43 11.05 11.35
C HIS A 29 0.55 11.51 9.89
N LYS A 30 1.12 10.67 9.03
CA LYS A 30 1.21 10.89 7.59
C LYS A 30 0.37 9.87 6.86
N SER A 31 -0.16 10.26 5.71
CA SER A 31 -0.89 9.38 4.82
C SER A 31 0.07 8.80 3.79
N TYR A 32 0.03 7.49 3.63
CA TYR A 32 0.83 6.76 2.67
C TYR A 32 -0.07 5.99 1.72
N SER A 33 0.43 5.74 0.53
CA SER A 33 -0.15 4.84 -0.44
C SER A 33 0.93 3.90 -0.93
N ILE A 34 0.63 2.60 -0.95
CA ILE A 34 1.53 1.57 -1.46
C ILE A 34 0.78 0.73 -2.49
N THR A 35 1.39 0.53 -3.66
CA THR A 35 0.83 -0.34 -4.70
C THR A 35 1.66 -1.60 -4.79
N PHE A 36 0.96 -2.73 -4.75
CA PHE A 36 1.49 -4.05 -4.92
C PHE A 36 1.03 -4.63 -6.26
N LYS A 37 1.87 -5.45 -6.88
CA LYS A 37 1.43 -6.35 -7.95
C LYS A 37 0.60 -7.47 -7.35
N LYS A 38 -0.62 -7.71 -7.83
CA LYS A 38 -1.53 -8.69 -7.21
C LYS A 38 -0.99 -10.13 -7.25
N ALA A 39 -0.25 -10.47 -8.31
CA ALA A 39 0.25 -11.82 -8.56
C ALA A 39 1.20 -12.35 -7.46
N ASP A 40 2.07 -11.49 -6.92
CA ASP A 40 3.13 -11.86 -5.96
C ASP A 40 3.23 -10.90 -4.77
N LEU A 41 2.47 -9.81 -4.77
CA LEU A 41 2.52 -8.72 -3.80
C LEU A 41 3.90 -8.05 -3.72
N GLU A 42 4.62 -8.02 -4.85
CA GLU A 42 5.80 -7.18 -5.02
C GLU A 42 5.39 -5.70 -4.97
N ILE A 43 6.19 -4.88 -4.28
CA ILE A 43 5.94 -3.44 -4.20
C ILE A 43 6.34 -2.80 -5.52
N ILE A 44 5.37 -2.18 -6.18
CA ILE A 44 5.60 -1.43 -7.42
C ILE A 44 6.03 -0.01 -7.09
N ASN A 45 5.35 0.63 -6.14
CA ASN A 45 5.69 1.95 -5.66
C ASN A 45 5.09 2.23 -4.28
N SER A 46 5.62 3.26 -3.65
CA SER A 46 5.10 3.79 -2.39
C SER A 46 5.25 5.31 -2.36
N TRP A 47 4.22 5.96 -1.85
CA TRP A 47 4.06 7.39 -1.82
C TRP A 47 3.65 7.85 -0.42
N VAL A 48 4.07 9.05 -0.05
CA VAL A 48 3.56 9.78 1.11
C VAL A 48 2.85 11.02 0.61
N PHE A 49 1.68 11.29 1.18
CA PHE A 49 0.92 12.50 0.91
C PHE A 49 1.15 13.51 2.05
N GLU A 50 1.83 14.60 1.73
CA GLU A 50 2.12 15.71 2.64
C GLU A 50 1.93 17.04 1.91
N GLU A 51 1.40 18.04 2.62
CA GLU A 51 1.21 19.41 2.08
C GLU A 51 0.41 19.47 0.75
N GLY A 52 -0.54 18.55 0.58
CA GLY A 52 -1.39 18.50 -0.62
C GLY A 52 -0.73 17.84 -1.84
N THR A 53 0.47 17.28 -1.70
CA THR A 53 1.25 16.67 -2.78
C THR A 53 1.72 15.26 -2.40
N SER A 54 1.80 14.37 -3.38
CA SER A 54 2.35 13.02 -3.21
C SER A 54 3.83 12.98 -3.58
N PHE A 55 4.67 12.44 -2.69
CA PHE A 55 6.10 12.24 -2.92
C PHE A 55 6.46 10.76 -2.84
N PRO A 56 7.43 10.28 -3.64
CA PRO A 56 7.93 8.92 -3.48
C PRO A 56 8.46 8.76 -2.06
N ALA A 57 8.02 7.71 -1.38
CA ALA A 57 8.39 7.46 0.01
C ALA A 57 8.84 6.03 0.17
N ASN A 58 9.78 5.82 1.08
CA ASN A 58 10.14 4.48 1.50
C ASN A 58 9.38 4.14 2.78
N VAL A 59 8.68 3.02 2.77
CA VAL A 59 7.90 2.54 3.92
C VAL A 59 8.75 1.49 4.66
N PRO A 60 8.86 1.53 6.00
CA PRO A 60 9.61 0.53 6.74
C PRO A 60 9.12 -0.89 6.43
N GLU A 61 10.05 -1.82 6.22
CA GLU A 61 9.74 -3.21 5.83
C GLU A 61 8.76 -3.90 6.80
N GLU A 62 8.86 -3.67 8.12
CA GLU A 62 7.91 -4.18 9.12
C GLU A 62 6.46 -3.79 8.81
N ILE A 63 6.24 -2.54 8.38
CA ILE A 63 4.92 -2.02 8.04
C ILE A 63 4.45 -2.60 6.70
N VAL A 64 5.36 -2.69 5.72
CA VAL A 64 5.07 -3.30 4.43
C VAL A 64 4.62 -4.75 4.60
N GLU A 65 5.36 -5.55 5.36
CA GLU A 65 5.02 -6.95 5.59
C GLU A 65 3.66 -7.10 6.28
N SER A 66 3.38 -6.25 7.27
CA SER A 66 2.08 -6.26 7.94
C SER A 66 0.92 -5.91 6.98
N ILE A 67 1.09 -4.86 6.15
CA ILE A 67 0.11 -4.49 5.12
C ILE A 67 -0.06 -5.62 4.09
N ARG A 68 1.03 -6.24 3.67
CA ARG A 68 1.03 -7.36 2.73
C ARG A 68 0.22 -8.53 3.28
N GLU A 69 0.39 -8.88 4.55
CA GLU A 69 -0.43 -9.91 5.20
C GLU A 69 -1.91 -9.54 5.24
N ASP A 70 -2.26 -8.27 5.49
CA ASP A 70 -3.65 -7.81 5.43
C ASP A 70 -4.24 -7.82 4.02
N VAL A 71 -3.46 -7.44 3.01
CA VAL A 71 -3.85 -7.52 1.60
C VAL A 71 -4.11 -8.98 1.21
N LYS A 72 -3.21 -9.91 1.56
CA LYS A 72 -3.37 -11.36 1.31
C LYS A 72 -4.67 -11.94 1.88
N LYS A 73 -5.17 -11.40 2.99
CA LYS A 73 -6.42 -11.86 3.61
C LYS A 73 -7.68 -11.35 2.90
N ARG A 74 -7.54 -10.35 2.01
CA ARG A 74 -8.66 -9.66 1.35
C ARG A 74 -8.77 -9.95 -0.14
N ILE A 75 -7.70 -10.44 -0.77
CA ILE A 75 -7.70 -10.96 -2.16
C ILE A 75 -8.07 -12.44 -2.20
#